data_AF-A0A2T3B757-F1
#
_entry.id   AF-A0A2T3B757-F1
#
_cell.length_a   1.000
_cell.length_b   1.000
_cell.length_c   1.000
_cell.angle_alpha   90.00
_cell.angle_beta   90.00
_cell.angle_gamma   90.00
#
_symmetry.space_group_name_H-M   'P 1'
#
loop_
_entity.id
_entity.type
_entity.pdbx_description
1 polymer ?
#
loop_
_entity_poly.entity_id
_entity_poly.type
_entity_poly.pdbx_seq_one_letter_code
_entity_poly.pdbx_strand_id
1 'polypeptide(L)'
;MASETRPDDQLWFFLKENMALPSYVQKQFTLKDIQQKGLSLADCLKITNSADSNVNKYAFYIHSVSMAAAVRLLSDESILATFNIYCRKDPVVTILIRAADDLSPNTSRAPSHQNSLAERRKISRGKVVPEIFIQPKVRHASGSMDVSTMEPIADVAESEKVTLYLGGGMFETFTKEYLLCWINSQLEDGKPLTDIVVQSLRPDGEIKRLALTAEVWQHSLVRGQWKDNFLPLWNDYNRVRGSRESILAALSRDIPNFSAACQNFIHDLRTFGGNKKSRQRLDGTGHEFYLGVPYFNDETRERLLRIPTRNGTLATDLRQLAIKRSGGEICAAHDLSPLYEAVLGVQWDKVKEKGTALHDQMSSLNLDSQTSKTKQIVKKGSQIFNKAFNRKGGGGRGKGGGGSGSRSTEAW
;
A
#
# COMPACT_ATOMS: atom_id res chain seq x y z
N MET A 1 -16.48 -5.83 13.46
CA MET A 1 -17.58 -5.77 12.49
C MET A 1 -17.97 -4.30 12.38
N ALA A 2 -17.66 -3.65 11.26
CA ALA A 2 -18.07 -2.27 11.02
C ALA A 2 -19.59 -2.25 10.84
N SER A 3 -20.29 -1.35 11.57
CA SER A 3 -21.70 -1.12 11.28
C SER A 3 -21.77 -0.45 9.90
N GLU A 4 -22.28 -1.16 8.91
CA GLU A 4 -22.74 -0.52 7.67
C GLU A 4 -23.76 0.54 8.07
N THR A 5 -23.42 1.82 7.85
CA THR A 5 -24.40 2.89 7.86
C THR A 5 -25.43 2.52 6.82
N ARG A 6 -26.68 2.32 7.27
CA ARG A 6 -27.79 2.06 6.35
C ARG A 6 -27.92 3.32 5.48
N PRO A 7 -28.08 3.18 4.15
CA PRO A 7 -28.21 4.33 3.25
C PRO A 7 -29.29 5.35 3.68
N ASP A 8 -30.28 4.89 4.44
CA ASP A 8 -31.44 5.69 4.87
C ASP A 8 -31.12 6.76 5.94
N ASP A 9 -29.97 6.68 6.62
CA ASP A 9 -29.58 7.61 7.69
C ASP A 9 -28.69 8.77 7.21
N GLN A 10 -28.40 8.84 5.91
CA GLN A 10 -27.53 9.87 5.36
C GLN A 10 -28.21 11.25 5.36
N LEU A 11 -27.52 12.23 5.96
CA LEU A 11 -27.96 13.62 6.06
C LEU A 11 -27.36 14.48 4.97
N TRP A 12 -28.19 15.38 4.42
CA TRP A 12 -27.79 16.30 3.37
C TRP A 12 -28.06 17.74 3.78
N PHE A 13 -27.02 18.56 3.68
CA PHE A 13 -27.09 19.99 3.91
C PHE A 13 -27.04 20.75 2.59
N PHE A 14 -27.93 21.73 2.45
CA PHE A 14 -27.90 22.69 1.35
C PHE A 14 -27.61 24.06 1.96
N LEU A 15 -26.43 24.58 1.64
CA LEU A 15 -25.93 25.84 2.16
C LEU A 15 -25.81 26.83 1.02
N LYS A 16 -26.58 27.92 1.07
CA LYS A 16 -26.41 29.07 0.20
C LYS A 16 -25.69 30.17 0.97
N GLU A 17 -24.51 30.55 0.50
CA GLU A 17 -23.72 31.64 1.07
C GLU A 17 -23.79 32.86 0.15
N ASN A 18 -23.82 34.05 0.76
CA ASN A 18 -23.49 35.29 0.08
C ASN A 18 -22.14 35.75 0.64
N MET A 19 -21.13 35.93 -0.21
CA MET A 19 -19.81 36.32 0.29
C MET A 19 -19.70 37.82 0.58
N ALA A 20 -20.62 38.64 0.04
CA ALA A 20 -20.69 40.07 0.26
C ALA A 20 -21.48 40.45 1.54
N LEU A 21 -22.31 39.54 2.06
CA LEU A 21 -23.12 39.75 3.26
C LEU A 21 -22.92 38.58 4.24
N PRO A 22 -22.76 38.80 5.56
CA PRO A 22 -22.55 37.74 6.54
C PRO A 22 -23.84 36.96 6.83
N SER A 23 -24.49 36.44 5.79
CA SER A 23 -25.77 35.75 5.82
C SER A 23 -25.68 34.49 4.98
N TYR A 24 -26.28 33.41 5.48
CA TYR A 24 -26.40 32.16 4.77
C TYR A 24 -27.80 31.58 4.97
N VAL A 25 -28.23 30.75 4.03
CA VAL A 25 -29.43 29.92 4.16
C VAL A 25 -28.99 28.47 4.23
N GLN A 26 -29.40 27.77 5.28
CA GLN A 26 -29.13 26.35 5.46
C GLN A 26 -30.44 25.58 5.53
N LYS A 27 -30.49 24.45 4.81
CA LYS A 27 -31.57 23.46 4.92
C LYS A 27 -30.98 22.07 5.07
N GLN A 28 -31.71 21.21 5.77
CA GLN A 28 -31.32 19.83 6.06
C GLN A 28 -32.40 18.87 5.57
N PHE A 29 -31.98 17.77 4.96
CA PHE A 29 -32.85 16.70 4.47
C PHE A 29 -32.20 15.34 4.71
N THR A 30 -33.03 14.29 4.76
CA THR A 30 -32.53 12.91 4.65
C THR A 30 -32.35 12.53 3.18
N LEU A 31 -31.59 11.47 2.90
CA LEU A 31 -31.47 10.92 1.55
C LEU A 31 -32.84 10.56 0.95
N LYS A 32 -33.76 10.04 1.77
CA LYS A 32 -35.13 9.70 1.36
C LYS A 32 -35.92 10.94 0.92
N ASP A 33 -35.80 12.05 1.64
CA ASP A 33 -36.46 13.31 1.27
C ASP A 33 -35.94 13.84 -0.07
N ILE A 34 -34.64 13.68 -0.33
CA ILE A 34 -34.01 14.10 -1.59
C ILE A 34 -34.47 13.24 -2.76
N GLN A 35 -34.53 11.92 -2.57
CA GLN A 35 -35.03 11.00 -3.59
C GLN A 35 -36.48 11.33 -4.00
N GLN A 36 -37.29 11.83 -3.07
CA GLN A 36 -38.67 12.25 -3.36
C GLN A 36 -38.76 13.65 -4.02
N LYS A 37 -37.87 14.58 -3.66
CA LYS A 37 -37.89 15.97 -4.15
C LYS A 37 -37.19 16.17 -5.48
N GLY A 38 -36.33 15.24 -5.89
CA GLY A 38 -35.43 15.42 -7.03
C GLY A 38 -34.14 16.15 -6.63
N LEU A 39 -33.07 15.89 -7.38
CA LEU A 39 -31.73 16.43 -7.11
C LEU A 39 -31.11 16.98 -8.40
N SER A 40 -31.63 18.13 -8.85
CA SER A 40 -31.00 18.99 -9.88
C SER A 40 -30.38 20.24 -9.25
N LEU A 41 -29.55 20.96 -10.00
CA LEU A 41 -29.03 22.28 -9.61
C LEU A 41 -30.19 23.29 -9.39
N ALA A 42 -31.24 23.19 -10.20
CA ALA A 42 -32.45 24.00 -10.03
C ALA A 42 -33.19 23.65 -8.73
N ASP A 43 -33.26 22.37 -8.37
CA ASP A 43 -33.89 21.95 -7.11
C ASP A 43 -33.06 22.37 -5.90
N CYS A 44 -31.73 22.35 -5.98
CA CYS A 44 -30.85 22.92 -4.95
C CYS A 44 -31.17 24.41 -4.67
N LEU A 45 -31.46 25.20 -5.72
CA LEU A 45 -31.86 26.61 -5.58
C LEU A 45 -33.26 26.77 -4.97
N LYS A 46 -34.22 25.94 -5.39
CA LYS A 46 -35.58 25.93 -4.81
C LYS A 46 -35.54 25.58 -3.32
N ILE A 47 -34.76 24.55 -2.97
CA ILE A 47 -34.57 24.09 -1.59
C ILE A 47 -34.05 25.23 -0.71
N THR A 48 -33.08 25.99 -1.21
CA THR A 48 -32.49 27.13 -0.48
C THR A 48 -33.31 28.42 -0.57
N ASN A 49 -34.56 28.36 -1.05
CA ASN A 49 -35.46 29.49 -1.23
C ASN A 49 -34.82 30.65 -2.02
N SER A 50 -34.08 30.32 -3.08
CA SER A 50 -33.49 31.34 -3.95
C SER A 50 -34.57 32.09 -4.72
N ALA A 51 -34.59 33.43 -4.59
CA ALA A 51 -35.50 34.30 -5.34
C ALA A 51 -35.25 34.27 -6.86
N ASP A 52 -34.05 33.88 -7.27
CA ASP A 52 -33.64 33.73 -8.67
C ASP A 52 -33.45 32.24 -8.99
N SER A 53 -34.21 31.75 -9.97
CA SER A 53 -34.16 30.36 -10.45
C SER A 53 -33.09 30.14 -11.53
N ASN A 54 -32.35 31.18 -11.93
CA ASN A 54 -31.30 31.06 -12.93
C ASN A 54 -30.04 30.41 -12.34
N VAL A 55 -29.87 29.12 -12.62
CA VAL A 55 -28.73 28.30 -12.19
C VAL A 55 -27.38 28.89 -12.59
N ASN A 56 -27.29 29.55 -13.76
CA ASN A 56 -26.03 30.07 -14.29
C ASN A 56 -25.44 31.24 -13.48
N LYS A 57 -26.24 31.87 -12.62
CA LYS A 57 -25.77 32.92 -11.69
C LYS A 57 -25.08 32.36 -10.46
N TYR A 58 -25.09 31.04 -10.28
CA TYR A 58 -24.56 30.38 -9.10
C TYR A 58 -23.49 29.36 -9.46
N ALA A 59 -22.53 29.20 -8.56
CA ALA A 59 -21.59 28.09 -8.54
C ALA A 59 -22.02 27.10 -7.45
N PHE A 60 -22.06 25.83 -7.83
CA PHE A 60 -22.46 24.74 -6.95
C PHE A 60 -21.26 23.87 -6.65
N TYR A 61 -21.15 23.43 -5.40
CA TYR A 61 -20.09 22.56 -4.94
C TYR A 61 -20.67 21.46 -4.09
N ILE A 62 -20.10 20.26 -4.18
CA ILE A 62 -20.43 19.14 -3.30
C ILE A 62 -19.22 18.77 -2.45
N HIS A 63 -19.48 18.45 -1.19
CA HIS A 63 -18.48 18.00 -0.26
C HIS A 63 -19.04 16.91 0.64
N SER A 64 -18.18 15.98 1.02
CA SER A 64 -18.44 14.97 2.03
C SER A 64 -17.15 14.71 2.82
N VAL A 65 -17.25 13.97 3.92
CA VAL A 65 -16.09 13.73 4.80
C VAL A 65 -14.97 12.93 4.13
N SER A 66 -15.30 12.15 3.10
CA SER A 66 -14.33 11.40 2.29
C SER A 66 -13.64 12.25 1.23
N MET A 67 -14.07 13.50 1.01
CA MET A 67 -13.52 14.40 0.00
C MET A 67 -12.42 15.31 0.56
N ALA A 68 -11.37 15.54 -0.22
CA ALA A 68 -10.25 16.41 0.17
C ALA A 68 -10.55 17.91 0.00
N ALA A 69 -11.52 18.23 -0.86
CA ALA A 69 -11.92 19.57 -1.25
C ALA A 69 -13.34 19.50 -1.81
N ALA A 70 -14.07 20.61 -1.77
CA ALA A 70 -15.39 20.66 -2.39
C ALA A 70 -15.25 20.63 -3.91
N VAL A 71 -15.97 19.73 -4.58
CA VAL A 71 -15.90 19.58 -6.04
C VAL A 71 -16.96 20.46 -6.67
N ARG A 72 -16.58 21.23 -7.69
CA ARG A 72 -17.52 22.06 -8.44
C ARG A 72 -18.43 21.18 -9.29
N LEU A 73 -19.73 21.43 -9.18
CA LEU A 73 -20.77 20.79 -9.98
C LEU A 73 -21.03 21.66 -11.22
N LEU A 74 -21.04 21.04 -12.40
CA LEU A 74 -21.21 21.73 -13.68
C LEU A 74 -22.57 21.44 -14.32
N SER A 75 -23.19 20.32 -13.97
CA SER A 75 -24.50 19.88 -14.47
C SER A 75 -25.22 19.03 -13.43
N ASP A 76 -26.48 18.70 -13.68
CA ASP A 76 -27.26 17.82 -12.81
C ASP A 76 -26.62 16.43 -12.71
N GLU A 77 -26.08 15.90 -13.82
CA GLU A 77 -25.38 14.60 -13.85
C GLU A 77 -24.12 14.61 -12.99
N SER A 78 -23.44 15.76 -12.87
CA SER A 78 -22.25 15.88 -12.04
C SER A 78 -22.54 15.68 -10.55
N ILE A 79 -23.77 15.94 -10.10
CA ILE A 79 -24.19 15.68 -8.71
C ILE A 79 -24.23 14.17 -8.48
N LEU A 80 -24.91 13.44 -9.36
CA LEU A 80 -25.07 11.98 -9.25
C LEU A 80 -23.72 11.26 -9.38
N ALA A 81 -22.89 11.69 -10.33
CA ALA A 81 -21.56 11.12 -10.51
C ALA A 81 -20.69 11.31 -9.26
N THR A 82 -20.63 12.53 -8.73
CA THR A 82 -19.80 12.84 -7.56
C THR A 82 -20.34 12.15 -6.29
N PHE A 83 -21.66 12.07 -6.15
CA PHE A 83 -22.30 11.33 -5.07
C PHE A 83 -21.91 9.85 -5.08
N ASN A 84 -22.05 9.19 -6.23
CA ASN A 84 -21.77 7.77 -6.37
C ASN A 84 -20.31 7.41 -6.14
N ILE A 85 -19.39 8.29 -6.56
CA ILE A 85 -17.94 8.05 -6.43
C ILE A 85 -17.46 8.32 -5.00
N TYR A 86 -17.90 9.43 -4.38
CA TYR A 86 -17.27 9.92 -3.15
C TYR A 86 -18.18 9.96 -1.92
N CYS A 87 -19.49 10.14 -2.09
CA CYS A 87 -20.37 10.52 -0.99
C CYS A 87 -21.31 9.39 -0.54
N ARG A 88 -21.50 8.34 -1.33
CA ARG A 88 -22.52 7.30 -1.09
C ARG A 88 -22.44 6.62 0.28
N LYS A 89 -21.24 6.45 0.82
CA LYS A 89 -20.99 5.80 2.12
C LYS A 89 -20.86 6.80 3.27
N ASP A 90 -20.85 8.09 2.97
CA ASP A 90 -20.60 9.12 3.97
C ASP A 90 -21.89 9.45 4.72
N PRO A 91 -21.82 9.65 6.05
CA PRO A 91 -23.02 9.95 6.84
C PRO A 91 -23.59 11.35 6.52
N VAL A 92 -22.75 12.25 6.00
CA VAL A 92 -23.11 13.65 5.74
C VAL A 92 -22.59 14.08 4.37
N VAL A 93 -23.47 14.67 3.58
CA VAL A 93 -23.17 15.31 2.29
C VAL A 93 -23.60 16.77 2.35
N THR A 94 -22.83 17.66 1.76
CA THR A 94 -23.14 19.10 1.72
C THR A 94 -23.04 19.63 0.31
N ILE A 95 -24.10 20.29 -0.13
CA ILE A 95 -24.14 21.11 -1.34
C ILE A 95 -23.98 22.56 -0.92
N LEU A 96 -22.93 23.21 -1.42
CA LEU A 96 -22.67 24.63 -1.24
C LEU A 96 -23.03 25.39 -2.51
N ILE A 97 -23.74 26.50 -2.35
CA ILE A 97 -24.21 27.37 -3.43
C ILE A 97 -23.67 28.77 -3.16
N ARG A 98 -22.93 29.32 -4.11
CA ARG A 98 -22.38 30.69 -4.09
C ARG A 98 -22.71 31.42 -5.38
N ALA A 99 -22.52 32.74 -5.46
CA ALA A 99 -22.63 33.42 -6.74
C ALA A 99 -21.55 32.89 -7.71
N ALA A 100 -21.80 32.94 -9.02
CA ALA A 100 -20.89 32.36 -10.02
C ALA A 100 -19.52 33.07 -10.08
N ASP A 101 -19.49 34.34 -9.69
CA ASP A 101 -18.32 35.21 -9.57
C ASP A 101 -17.62 35.12 -8.20
N ASP A 102 -18.24 34.46 -7.22
CA ASP A 102 -17.63 34.25 -5.91
C ASP A 102 -16.48 33.25 -5.98
N LEU A 103 -15.49 33.46 -5.09
CA LEU A 103 -14.36 32.55 -4.96
C LEU A 103 -14.81 31.16 -4.53
N SER A 104 -14.11 30.15 -5.07
CA SER A 104 -14.31 28.76 -4.68
C SER A 104 -14.13 28.55 -3.17
N PRO A 105 -14.93 27.66 -2.54
CA PRO A 105 -14.80 27.27 -1.13
C PRO A 105 -13.41 26.71 -0.78
N ASN A 106 -12.62 26.31 -1.77
CA ASN A 106 -11.28 25.74 -1.60
C ASN A 106 -10.14 26.78 -1.64
N THR A 107 -10.41 28.07 -1.86
CA THR A 107 -9.35 29.09 -1.99
C THR A 107 -8.90 29.61 -0.62
N SER A 108 -7.60 29.86 -0.45
CA SER A 108 -7.01 30.39 0.81
C SER A 108 -7.47 31.81 1.16
N ARG A 109 -8.02 32.53 0.18
CA ARG A 109 -8.60 33.87 0.32
C ARG A 109 -10.13 33.84 0.44
N ALA A 110 -10.76 32.67 0.32
CA ALA A 110 -12.18 32.54 0.60
C ALA A 110 -12.42 32.77 2.11
N PRO A 111 -13.43 33.57 2.46
CA PRO A 111 -14.02 33.64 3.79
C PRO A 111 -14.58 32.31 4.34
N SER A 112 -13.95 31.17 4.10
CA SER A 112 -14.37 29.87 4.64
C SER A 112 -13.25 29.00 5.19
N HIS A 113 -11.97 29.40 5.17
CA HIS A 113 -10.92 28.52 5.71
C HIS A 113 -10.45 28.84 7.14
N GLN A 114 -9.96 30.05 7.45
CA GLN A 114 -9.51 30.38 8.82
C GLN A 114 -9.82 31.83 9.25
N ASN A 115 -9.61 32.84 8.38
CA ASN A 115 -9.89 34.24 8.71
C ASN A 115 -11.38 34.55 8.92
N SER A 116 -12.26 33.79 8.27
CA SER A 116 -13.71 33.91 8.47
C SER A 116 -14.20 33.34 9.80
N LEU A 117 -13.55 32.29 10.31
CA LEU A 117 -13.84 31.81 11.67
C LEU A 117 -13.49 32.89 12.71
N ALA A 118 -12.42 33.65 12.48
CA ALA A 118 -12.01 34.75 13.36
C ALA A 118 -12.92 36.00 13.24
N GLU A 119 -13.34 36.40 12.04
CA GLU A 119 -14.27 37.54 11.87
C GLU A 119 -15.72 37.22 12.27
N ARG A 120 -16.23 36.00 11.97
CA ARG A 120 -17.57 35.57 12.39
C ARG A 120 -17.69 35.47 13.93
N ARG A 121 -16.58 35.24 14.64
CA ARG A 121 -16.49 35.34 16.12
C ARG A 121 -16.54 36.78 16.64
N LYS A 122 -16.03 37.76 15.89
CA LYS A 122 -16.05 39.19 16.28
C LYS A 122 -17.43 39.83 16.09
N ILE A 123 -18.16 39.47 15.04
CA ILE A 123 -19.44 40.08 14.68
C ILE A 123 -20.62 39.50 15.49
N SER A 124 -20.51 38.28 16.01
CA SER A 124 -21.62 37.54 16.64
C SER A 124 -21.97 37.93 18.09
N ARG A 125 -21.36 38.98 18.66
CA ARG A 125 -21.62 39.49 20.04
C ARG A 125 -21.80 38.37 21.09
N GLY A 126 -20.97 37.32 21.01
CA GLY A 126 -20.99 36.22 21.98
C GLY A 126 -22.11 35.19 21.84
N LYS A 127 -22.93 35.20 20.78
CA LYS A 127 -23.85 34.09 20.50
C LYS A 127 -23.16 33.03 19.64
N VAL A 128 -23.07 31.81 20.18
CA VAL A 128 -22.50 30.63 19.54
C VAL A 128 -23.31 30.30 18.29
N VAL A 129 -22.79 30.63 17.11
CA VAL A 129 -23.31 30.15 15.83
C VAL A 129 -22.77 28.72 15.67
N PRO A 130 -23.60 27.66 15.76
CA PRO A 130 -23.11 26.31 15.62
C PRO A 130 -22.80 26.04 14.14
N GLU A 131 -21.58 25.56 13.88
CA GLU A 131 -21.33 24.52 12.88
C GLU A 131 -21.73 24.83 11.43
N ILE A 132 -20.98 25.73 10.78
CA ILE A 132 -20.98 25.83 9.31
C ILE A 132 -19.54 25.85 8.84
N PHE A 133 -18.98 24.64 8.77
CA PHE A 133 -17.99 24.09 7.85
C PHE A 133 -17.46 22.82 8.50
N ILE A 134 -17.64 21.71 7.79
CA ILE A 134 -17.46 20.33 8.25
C ILE A 134 -15.99 20.07 8.63
N GLN A 135 -15.67 20.20 9.90
CA GLN A 135 -15.13 19.07 10.64
C GLN A 135 -16.03 18.91 11.87
N PRO A 136 -16.45 17.70 12.27
CA PRO A 136 -16.82 17.50 13.66
C PRO A 136 -15.69 18.10 14.48
N LYS A 137 -15.98 18.78 15.59
CA LYS A 137 -14.94 19.06 16.59
C LYS A 137 -14.16 17.76 16.74
N VAL A 138 -12.93 17.74 16.24
CA VAL A 138 -12.02 16.66 16.54
C VAL A 138 -12.05 16.65 18.06
N ARG A 139 -12.57 15.58 18.66
CA ARG A 139 -12.54 15.47 20.12
C ARG A 139 -11.05 15.38 20.45
N HIS A 140 -10.44 16.53 20.77
CA HIS A 140 -9.00 16.71 21.00
C HIS A 140 -8.50 16.02 22.26
N ALA A 141 -9.23 15.03 22.76
CA ALA A 141 -8.82 14.26 23.91
C ALA A 141 -9.36 12.84 23.72
N SER A 142 -8.56 11.98 23.10
CA SER A 142 -8.67 10.53 23.27
C SER A 142 -8.44 10.09 24.71
N GLY A 143 -8.12 11.03 25.62
CA GLY A 143 -7.74 10.79 27.01
C GLY A 143 -6.31 10.30 27.14
N SER A 144 -5.53 10.30 26.06
CA SER A 144 -4.24 9.64 25.96
C SER A 144 -3.12 10.43 26.64
N MET A 145 -2.10 9.70 27.05
CA MET A 145 -0.87 10.19 27.65
C MET A 145 0.25 10.20 26.61
N ASP A 146 1.13 11.18 26.70
CA ASP A 146 2.33 11.21 25.88
C ASP A 146 3.25 10.07 26.32
N VAL A 147 3.71 9.25 25.37
CA VAL A 147 4.52 8.06 25.68
C VAL A 147 5.93 8.43 26.14
N SER A 148 6.42 9.62 25.79
CA SER A 148 7.75 10.08 26.13
C SER A 148 7.79 10.75 27.51
N THR A 149 6.80 11.59 27.82
CA THR A 149 6.75 12.34 29.08
C THR A 149 5.85 11.71 30.14
N MET A 150 4.97 10.78 29.76
CA MET A 150 3.91 10.24 30.62
C MET A 150 2.97 11.31 31.17
N GLU A 151 2.80 12.42 30.44
CA GLU A 151 1.87 13.50 30.81
C GLU A 151 0.58 13.42 29.98
N PRO A 152 -0.58 13.87 30.50
CA PRO A 152 -1.80 13.93 29.72
C PRO A 152 -1.65 14.83 28.48
N ILE A 153 -1.97 14.29 27.30
CA ILE A 153 -1.93 15.08 26.05
C ILE A 153 -2.97 16.21 26.07
N ALA A 154 -3.99 16.12 26.91
CA ALA A 154 -4.97 17.18 27.12
C ALA A 154 -4.32 18.52 27.53
N ASP A 155 -3.25 18.45 28.33
CA ASP A 155 -2.58 19.62 28.93
C ASP A 155 -1.50 20.23 28.02
N VAL A 156 -1.14 19.53 26.94
CA VAL A 156 -0.24 20.02 25.91
C VAL A 156 -0.90 21.17 25.13
N ALA A 157 -0.12 22.13 24.62
CA ALA A 157 -0.66 23.19 23.77
C ALA A 157 -1.31 22.61 22.49
N GLU A 158 -2.43 23.16 22.03
CA GLU A 158 -3.09 22.71 20.78
C GLU A 158 -2.15 22.79 19.56
N SER A 159 -1.21 23.74 19.56
CA SER A 159 -0.14 23.86 18.58
C SER A 159 0.94 22.77 18.72
N GLU A 160 0.77 21.77 19.55
CA GLU A 160 1.68 20.62 19.63
C GLU A 160 0.92 19.29 19.51
N LYS A 161 -0.41 19.34 19.31
CA LYS A 161 -1.26 18.17 19.15
C LYS A 161 -1.48 17.82 17.69
N VAL A 162 -1.32 16.53 17.38
CA VAL A 162 -1.68 15.94 16.09
C VAL A 162 -2.78 14.93 16.35
N THR A 163 -3.92 15.06 15.67
CA THR A 163 -5.01 14.08 15.78
C THR A 163 -5.13 13.25 14.52
N LEU A 164 -5.07 11.93 14.69
CA LEU A 164 -5.21 10.94 13.64
C LEU A 164 -6.67 10.48 13.56
N TYR A 165 -7.20 10.45 12.34
CA TYR A 165 -8.47 9.83 12.01
C TYR A 165 -8.21 8.38 11.61
N LEU A 166 -8.86 7.46 12.31
CA LEU A 166 -8.65 6.01 12.17
C LEU A 166 -9.77 5.31 11.39
N GLY A 167 -10.69 6.08 10.79
CA GLY A 167 -11.91 5.54 10.17
C GLY A 167 -13.06 5.38 11.17
N GLY A 168 -14.30 5.34 10.66
CA GLY A 168 -15.50 5.06 11.46
C GLY A 168 -15.78 6.05 12.60
N GLY A 169 -15.33 7.30 12.46
CA GLY A 169 -15.46 8.32 13.51
C GLY A 169 -14.47 8.19 14.67
N MET A 170 -13.50 7.28 14.57
CA MET A 170 -12.47 7.08 15.60
C MET A 170 -11.31 8.04 15.41
N PHE A 171 -10.87 8.64 16.52
CA PHE A 171 -9.75 9.58 16.55
C PHE A 171 -8.77 9.21 17.65
N GLU A 172 -7.50 9.55 17.44
CA GLU A 172 -6.45 9.42 18.44
C GLU A 172 -5.52 10.63 18.38
N THR A 173 -5.22 11.23 19.53
CA THR A 173 -4.36 12.42 19.60
C THR A 173 -2.98 12.07 20.16
N PHE A 174 -1.96 12.64 19.54
CA PHE A 174 -0.55 12.49 19.89
C PHE A 174 0.11 13.86 19.98
N THR A 175 1.28 13.91 20.62
CA THR A 175 2.17 15.06 20.44
C THR A 175 2.85 14.98 19.07
N LYS A 176 3.08 16.14 18.47
CA LYS A 176 3.78 16.29 17.19
C LYS A 176 5.18 15.70 17.24
N GLU A 177 5.91 15.99 18.33
CA GLU A 177 7.28 15.55 18.53
C GLU A 177 7.37 14.02 18.61
N TYR A 178 6.51 13.38 19.41
CA TYR A 178 6.45 11.92 19.49
C TYR A 178 6.27 11.29 18.11
N LEU A 179 5.27 11.75 17.34
CA LEU A 179 5.00 11.18 16.02
C LEU A 179 6.19 11.37 15.06
N LEU A 180 6.77 12.57 14.99
CA LEU A 180 7.90 12.81 14.10
C LEU A 180 9.13 11.98 14.46
N CYS A 181 9.48 11.93 15.74
CA CYS A 181 10.62 11.14 16.23
C CYS A 181 10.41 9.66 15.97
N TRP A 182 9.23 9.13 16.29
CA TRP A 182 8.90 7.72 16.06
C TRP A 182 8.92 7.37 14.57
N ILE A 183 8.27 8.18 13.73
CA ILE A 183 8.23 7.96 12.28
C ILE A 183 9.64 7.97 11.70
N ASN A 184 10.48 8.93 12.07
CA ASN A 184 11.85 8.99 11.55
C ASN A 184 12.68 7.78 12.00
N SER A 185 12.62 7.39 13.27
CA SER A 185 13.29 6.19 13.77
C SER A 185 12.84 4.93 13.02
N GLN A 186 11.54 4.73 12.82
CA GLN A 186 11.03 3.57 12.09
C GLN A 186 11.45 3.58 10.61
N LEU A 187 11.60 4.76 10.02
CA LEU A 187 12.10 4.90 8.66
C LEU A 187 13.62 4.64 8.55
N GLU A 188 14.40 4.98 9.58
CA GLU A 188 15.83 4.61 9.68
C GLU A 188 16.03 3.10 9.79
N ASP A 189 15.08 2.40 10.41
CA ASP A 189 15.00 0.93 10.44
C ASP A 189 14.52 0.33 9.11
N GLY A 190 14.25 1.16 8.09
CA GLY A 190 13.84 0.73 6.76
C GLY A 190 12.37 0.30 6.66
N LYS A 191 11.53 0.58 7.66
CA LYS A 191 10.10 0.28 7.56
C LYS A 191 9.43 1.19 6.53
N PRO A 192 8.52 0.66 5.70
CA PRO A 192 7.75 1.50 4.81
C PRO A 192 6.77 2.37 5.62
N LEU A 193 6.54 3.59 5.14
CA LEU A 193 5.82 4.63 5.85
C LEU A 193 4.40 4.22 6.27
N THR A 194 3.76 3.36 5.48
CA THR A 194 2.40 2.86 5.70
C THR A 194 2.29 1.70 6.69
N ASP A 195 3.42 1.10 7.06
CA ASP A 195 3.47 -0.06 7.96
C ASP A 195 4.02 0.35 9.34
N ILE A 196 4.28 1.65 9.53
CA ILE A 196 4.67 2.22 10.82
C ILE A 196 3.50 2.08 11.78
N VAL A 197 3.76 1.52 12.94
CA VAL A 197 2.80 1.39 14.03
C VAL A 197 3.22 2.32 15.16
N VAL A 198 2.36 3.27 15.51
CA VAL A 198 2.52 4.16 16.67
C VAL A 198 1.76 3.61 17.87
N GLN A 199 2.17 4.01 19.07
CA GLN A 199 1.56 3.57 20.31
C GLN A 199 0.91 4.74 21.01
N SER A 200 -0.34 4.57 21.43
CA SER A 200 -1.05 5.50 22.31
C SER A 200 -1.19 4.84 23.68
N LEU A 201 -0.85 5.58 24.74
CA LEU A 201 -0.98 5.15 26.12
C LEU A 201 -2.23 5.78 26.74
N ARG A 202 -3.04 4.99 27.43
CA ARG A 202 -4.19 5.49 28.20
C ARG A 202 -3.86 5.66 29.68
N PRO A 203 -4.66 6.45 30.43
CA PRO A 203 -4.43 6.68 31.87
C PRO A 203 -4.52 5.42 32.73
N ASP A 204 -5.21 4.39 32.25
CA ASP A 204 -5.30 3.07 32.89
C ASP A 204 -4.10 2.15 32.57
N GLY A 205 -3.12 2.64 31.79
CA GLY A 205 -1.97 1.89 31.34
C GLY A 205 -2.20 1.05 30.08
N GLU A 206 -3.40 1.08 29.48
CA GLU A 206 -3.67 0.36 28.24
C GLU A 206 -2.86 0.96 27.07
N ILE A 207 -2.13 0.10 26.35
CA ILE A 207 -1.36 0.49 25.16
C ILE A 207 -2.14 0.09 23.91
N LYS A 208 -2.52 1.10 23.13
CA LYS A 208 -3.18 0.93 21.84
C LYS A 208 -2.17 1.08 20.70
N ARG A 209 -2.10 0.08 19.83
CA ARG A 209 -1.21 0.07 18.65
C ARG A 209 -1.98 0.49 17.40
N LEU A 210 -1.46 1.46 16.67
CA LEU A 210 -2.14 2.11 15.56
C LEU A 210 -1.23 2.15 14.33
N ALA A 211 -1.65 1.49 13.26
CA ALA A 211 -0.94 1.55 11.98
C ALA A 211 -1.21 2.88 11.28
N LEU A 212 -0.14 3.56 10.87
CA LEU A 212 -0.20 4.76 10.05
C LEU A 212 -0.45 4.37 8.59
N THR A 213 -1.66 3.88 8.30
CA THR A 213 -2.04 3.46 6.95
C THR A 213 -2.01 4.63 5.97
N ALA A 214 -2.06 4.34 4.66
CA ALA A 214 -2.17 5.38 3.64
C ALA A 214 -3.36 6.32 3.89
N GLU A 215 -4.48 5.80 4.41
CA GLU A 215 -5.65 6.58 4.77
C GLU A 215 -5.34 7.54 5.92
N VAL A 216 -4.72 7.06 7.01
CA VAL A 216 -4.31 7.92 8.14
C VAL A 216 -3.38 9.05 7.68
N TRP A 217 -2.40 8.73 6.83
CA TRP A 217 -1.52 9.73 6.24
C TRP A 217 -2.31 10.79 5.46
N GLN A 218 -3.14 10.35 4.52
CA GLN A 218 -3.89 11.21 3.62
C GLN A 218 -4.94 12.07 4.33
N HIS A 219 -5.58 11.55 5.38
CA HIS A 219 -6.64 12.25 6.10
C HIS A 219 -6.11 13.13 7.23
N SER A 220 -4.98 12.78 7.85
CA SER A 220 -4.53 13.44 9.09
C SER A 220 -3.15 14.07 9.03
N LEU A 221 -2.17 13.40 8.42
CA LEU A 221 -0.76 13.84 8.52
C LEU A 221 -0.35 14.79 7.39
N VAL A 222 -0.71 14.51 6.14
CA VAL A 222 -0.33 15.37 4.99
C VAL A 222 -1.29 16.53 4.75
N ARG A 223 -2.13 16.83 5.73
CA ARG A 223 -3.14 17.90 5.69
C ARG A 223 -3.14 18.64 7.03
N GLY A 224 -3.85 19.77 7.06
CA GLY A 224 -4.01 20.56 8.28
C GLY A 224 -2.72 21.28 8.71
N GLN A 225 -2.67 21.63 9.99
CA GLN A 225 -1.64 22.50 10.58
C GLN A 225 -0.21 21.94 10.47
N TRP A 226 -0.06 20.61 10.47
CA TRP A 226 1.25 19.95 10.50
C TRP A 226 1.72 19.43 9.14
N LYS A 227 1.00 19.79 8.07
CA LYS A 227 1.30 19.34 6.72
C LYS A 227 2.77 19.57 6.35
N ASP A 228 3.34 20.71 6.69
CA ASP A 228 4.71 21.06 6.27
C ASP A 228 5.77 20.15 6.93
N ASN A 229 5.46 19.54 8.07
CA ASN A 229 6.34 18.58 8.74
C ASN A 229 6.22 17.15 8.14
N PHE A 230 5.01 16.73 7.78
CA PHE A 230 4.73 15.34 7.38
C PHE A 230 4.70 15.13 5.85
N LEU A 231 4.33 16.14 5.07
CA LEU A 231 4.25 16.05 3.61
C LEU A 231 5.60 15.73 2.94
N PRO A 232 6.75 16.29 3.37
CA PRO A 232 8.04 15.91 2.80
C PRO A 232 8.33 14.42 2.93
N LEU A 233 8.03 13.82 4.09
CA LEU A 233 8.21 12.37 4.34
C LEU A 233 7.33 11.54 3.39
N TRP A 234 6.08 11.96 3.20
CA TRP A 234 5.13 11.30 2.30
C TRP A 234 5.54 11.41 0.82
N ASN A 235 5.99 12.58 0.39
CA ASN A 235 6.43 12.81 -0.98
C ASN A 235 7.69 12.01 -1.31
N ASP A 236 8.67 12.00 -0.41
CA ASP A 236 9.89 11.22 -0.56
C ASP A 236 9.60 9.72 -0.61
N TYR A 237 8.72 9.23 0.27
CA TYR A 237 8.26 7.84 0.24
C TYR A 237 7.61 7.48 -1.10
N ASN A 238 6.69 8.29 -1.61
CA ASN A 238 6.01 8.01 -2.88
C ASN A 238 6.94 8.12 -4.09
N ARG A 239 7.89 9.06 -4.08
CA ARG A 239 8.92 9.18 -5.13
C ARG A 239 9.77 7.92 -5.21
N VAL A 240 10.31 7.47 -4.08
CA VAL A 240 11.14 6.25 -4.01
C VAL A 240 10.31 5.03 -4.41
N ARG A 241 9.09 4.91 -3.88
CA ARG A 241 8.17 3.81 -4.18
C ARG A 241 7.82 3.75 -5.67
N GLY A 242 7.47 4.87 -6.29
CA GLY A 242 7.09 4.93 -7.71
C GLY A 242 8.26 4.54 -8.62
N SER A 243 9.47 5.04 -8.34
CA SER A 243 10.67 4.66 -9.09
C SER A 243 11.03 3.17 -8.91
N ARG A 244 10.90 2.64 -7.70
CA ARG A 244 11.08 1.21 -7.41
C ARG A 244 10.09 0.35 -8.19
N GLU A 245 8.79 0.68 -8.12
CA GLU A 245 7.73 -0.07 -8.82
C GLU A 245 7.94 -0.05 -10.34
N SER A 246 8.37 1.09 -10.90
CA SER A 246 8.72 1.20 -12.32
C SER A 246 9.88 0.26 -12.73
N ILE A 247 10.96 0.21 -11.94
CA ILE A 247 12.09 -0.69 -12.21
C ILE A 247 11.68 -2.16 -12.07
N LEU A 248 10.93 -2.51 -11.03
CA LEU A 248 10.45 -3.88 -10.83
C LEU A 248 9.49 -4.32 -11.94
N ALA A 249 8.65 -3.42 -12.44
CA ALA A 249 7.78 -3.70 -13.58
C ALA A 249 8.60 -3.95 -14.87
N ALA A 250 9.64 -3.15 -15.11
CA ALA A 250 10.57 -3.38 -16.23
C ALA A 250 11.29 -4.72 -16.10
N LEU A 251 11.85 -5.04 -14.92
CA LEU A 251 12.50 -6.33 -14.66
C LEU A 251 11.56 -7.51 -14.86
N SER A 252 10.32 -7.40 -14.37
CA SER A 252 9.30 -8.44 -14.53
C SER A 252 8.91 -8.70 -15.98
N ARG A 253 8.98 -7.66 -16.83
CA ARG A 253 8.71 -7.78 -18.26
C ARG A 253 9.91 -8.35 -19.03
N ASP A 254 11.10 -7.91 -18.69
CA ASP A 254 12.32 -8.23 -19.45
C ASP A 254 12.90 -9.60 -19.07
N ILE A 255 12.64 -10.07 -17.84
CA ILE A 255 13.24 -11.31 -17.29
C ILE A 255 12.14 -12.35 -17.04
N PRO A 256 12.18 -13.50 -17.75
CA PRO A 256 11.25 -14.60 -17.52
C PRO A 256 11.30 -15.08 -16.06
N ASN A 257 10.14 -15.35 -15.48
CA ASN A 257 10.00 -15.86 -14.11
C ASN A 257 10.63 -15.00 -13.00
N PHE A 258 10.90 -13.71 -13.26
CA PHE A 258 11.50 -12.80 -12.27
C PHE A 258 10.78 -12.80 -10.92
N SER A 259 9.45 -12.72 -10.93
CA SER A 259 8.65 -12.74 -9.69
C SER A 259 8.86 -14.04 -8.89
N ALA A 260 8.91 -15.19 -9.56
CA ALA A 260 9.19 -16.48 -8.92
C ALA A 260 10.63 -16.54 -8.39
N ALA A 261 11.61 -16.02 -9.15
CA ALA A 261 12.99 -15.91 -8.70
C ALA A 261 13.13 -15.07 -7.42
N CYS A 262 12.46 -13.92 -7.34
CA CYS A 262 12.41 -13.09 -6.13
C CYS A 262 11.77 -13.83 -4.95
N GLN A 263 10.67 -14.53 -5.16
CA GLN A 263 10.00 -15.31 -4.10
C GLN A 263 10.90 -16.44 -3.57
N ASN A 264 11.54 -17.18 -4.47
CA ASN A 264 12.47 -18.26 -4.11
C ASN A 264 13.69 -17.73 -3.36
N PHE A 265 14.22 -16.59 -3.80
CA PHE A 265 15.34 -15.92 -3.14
C PHE A 265 14.99 -15.53 -1.70
N ILE A 266 13.85 -14.85 -1.47
CA ILE A 266 13.39 -14.50 -0.11
C ILE A 266 13.16 -15.75 0.74
N HIS A 267 12.54 -16.79 0.18
CA HIS A 267 12.30 -18.03 0.89
C HIS A 267 13.61 -18.67 1.38
N ASP A 268 14.62 -18.70 0.51
CA ASP A 268 15.90 -19.30 0.85
C ASP A 268 16.67 -18.48 1.88
N LEU A 269 16.59 -17.14 1.83
CA LEU A 269 17.17 -16.27 2.85
C LEU A 269 16.53 -16.54 4.22
N ARG A 270 15.20 -16.61 4.30
CA ARG A 270 14.46 -16.88 5.54
C ARG A 270 14.73 -18.27 6.12
N THR A 271 15.01 -19.26 5.26
CA THR A 271 15.21 -20.65 5.67
C THR A 271 16.67 -21.09 5.70
N PHE A 272 17.62 -20.18 5.50
CA PHE A 272 19.07 -20.46 5.44
C PHE A 272 19.61 -21.29 6.63
N GLY A 273 19.15 -20.99 7.85
CA GLY A 273 19.56 -21.69 9.07
C GLY A 273 19.03 -23.13 9.15
N GLY A 274 17.82 -23.37 8.66
CA GLY A 274 17.10 -24.66 8.82
C GLY A 274 17.03 -25.54 7.57
N ASN A 275 17.38 -25.02 6.39
CA ASN A 275 17.27 -25.74 5.13
C ASN A 275 18.61 -25.83 4.39
N LYS A 276 19.18 -27.04 4.37
CA LYS A 276 20.46 -27.32 3.71
C LYS A 276 20.46 -26.97 2.21
N LYS A 277 19.33 -27.18 1.51
CA LYS A 277 19.24 -26.86 0.07
C LYS A 277 19.24 -25.35 -0.18
N SER A 278 18.53 -24.60 0.65
CA SER A 278 18.51 -23.13 0.58
C SER A 278 19.90 -22.55 0.85
N ARG A 279 20.59 -23.06 1.87
CA ARG A 279 21.98 -22.72 2.15
C ARG A 279 22.91 -23.01 0.97
N GLN A 280 22.87 -24.22 0.43
CA GLN A 280 23.69 -24.60 -0.73
C GLN A 280 23.47 -23.70 -1.95
N ARG A 281 22.21 -23.32 -2.25
CA ARG A 281 21.93 -22.42 -3.36
C ARG A 281 22.43 -21.00 -3.12
N LEU A 282 22.27 -20.47 -1.90
CA LEU A 282 22.72 -19.13 -1.55
C LEU A 282 24.25 -19.06 -1.50
N ASP A 283 24.93 -19.98 -0.81
CA ASP A 283 26.39 -20.03 -0.76
C ASP A 283 27.00 -20.23 -2.16
N GLY A 284 26.31 -20.98 -3.03
CA GLY A 284 26.71 -21.21 -4.42
C GLY A 284 26.65 -19.98 -5.33
N THR A 285 26.04 -18.87 -4.90
CA THR A 285 25.99 -17.62 -5.68
C THR A 285 27.35 -16.94 -5.79
N GLY A 286 28.27 -17.20 -4.85
CA GLY A 286 29.60 -16.58 -4.81
C GLY A 286 29.60 -15.06 -4.56
N HIS A 287 28.46 -14.48 -4.19
CA HIS A 287 28.30 -13.05 -3.93
C HIS A 287 28.11 -12.79 -2.44
N GLU A 288 28.77 -11.77 -1.87
CA GLU A 288 28.77 -11.50 -0.43
C GLU A 288 27.36 -11.30 0.17
N PHE A 289 26.43 -10.78 -0.65
CA PHE A 289 25.01 -10.60 -0.30
C PHE A 289 24.07 -11.59 -0.99
N TYR A 290 24.58 -12.70 -1.50
CA TYR A 290 23.83 -13.76 -2.19
C TYR A 290 23.10 -13.35 -3.48
N LEU A 291 23.44 -12.20 -4.07
CA LEU A 291 22.88 -11.73 -5.35
C LEU A 291 23.64 -12.38 -6.53
N GLY A 292 23.21 -13.58 -6.91
CA GLY A 292 23.79 -14.28 -8.05
C GLY A 292 22.93 -15.44 -8.54
N VAL A 293 23.50 -16.22 -9.46
CA VAL A 293 22.90 -17.43 -10.02
C VAL A 293 22.70 -18.44 -8.88
N PRO A 294 21.55 -19.16 -8.81
CA PRO A 294 20.55 -19.32 -9.86
C PRO A 294 19.44 -18.26 -9.89
N TYR A 295 19.41 -17.30 -8.98
CA TYR A 295 18.31 -16.34 -8.90
C TYR A 295 18.43 -15.22 -9.92
N PHE A 296 19.63 -14.62 -10.00
CA PHE A 296 19.88 -13.41 -10.78
C PHE A 296 21.23 -13.53 -11.49
N ASN A 297 21.23 -13.34 -12.81
CA ASN A 297 22.48 -13.18 -13.56
C ASN A 297 23.11 -11.80 -13.28
N ASP A 298 24.33 -11.57 -13.77
CA ASP A 298 25.06 -10.32 -13.54
C ASP A 298 24.29 -9.08 -13.99
N GLU A 299 23.65 -9.12 -15.17
CA GLU A 299 22.85 -8.01 -15.68
C GLU A 299 21.66 -7.68 -14.77
N THR A 300 20.95 -8.72 -14.29
CA THR A 300 19.83 -8.57 -13.36
C THR A 300 20.33 -8.01 -12.03
N ARG A 301 21.45 -8.51 -11.49
CA ARG A 301 22.06 -8.00 -10.27
C ARG A 301 22.36 -6.51 -10.38
N GLU A 302 23.00 -6.06 -11.46
CA GLU A 302 23.33 -4.64 -11.65
C GLU A 302 22.07 -3.75 -11.65
N ARG A 303 20.97 -4.24 -12.24
CA ARG A 303 19.69 -3.54 -12.22
C ARG A 303 19.05 -3.53 -10.83
N LEU A 304 19.12 -4.65 -10.09
CA LEU A 304 18.63 -4.75 -8.71
C LEU A 304 19.38 -3.79 -7.77
N LEU A 305 20.70 -3.71 -7.89
CA LEU A 305 21.56 -2.84 -7.07
C LEU A 305 21.24 -1.34 -7.25
N ARG A 306 20.64 -0.97 -8.38
CA ARG A 306 20.19 0.40 -8.70
C ARG A 306 18.76 0.71 -8.24
N ILE A 307 18.02 -0.27 -7.70
CA ILE A 307 16.68 -0.03 -7.20
C ILE A 307 16.74 1.04 -6.10
N PRO A 308 15.96 2.13 -6.23
CA PRO A 308 15.99 3.22 -5.27
C PRO A 308 15.40 2.79 -3.93
N THR A 309 16.04 3.26 -2.88
CA THR A 309 15.62 3.11 -1.48
C THR A 309 15.66 4.48 -0.82
N ARG A 310 15.25 4.56 0.47
CA ARG A 310 15.29 5.84 1.20
C ARG A 310 16.71 6.41 1.27
N ASN A 311 17.72 5.56 1.47
CA ASN A 311 19.11 5.99 1.64
C ASN A 311 19.89 6.04 0.31
N GLY A 312 19.20 6.00 -0.83
CA GLY A 312 19.81 6.02 -2.15
C GLY A 312 19.37 4.82 -2.98
N THR A 313 20.14 3.74 -2.95
CA THR A 313 19.85 2.51 -3.69
C THR A 313 20.10 1.27 -2.84
N LEU A 314 19.65 0.10 -3.31
CA LEU A 314 19.96 -1.19 -2.70
C LEU A 314 21.47 -1.37 -2.46
N ALA A 315 22.31 -0.96 -3.40
CA ALA A 315 23.77 -1.00 -3.23
C ALA A 315 24.27 -0.12 -2.07
N THR A 316 23.62 1.01 -1.81
CA THR A 316 23.96 1.87 -0.67
C THR A 316 23.52 1.23 0.64
N ASP A 317 22.32 0.67 0.71
CA ASP A 317 21.83 0.00 1.92
C ASP A 317 22.67 -1.23 2.28
N LEU A 318 23.08 -2.04 1.28
CA LEU A 318 23.96 -3.18 1.51
C LEU A 318 25.34 -2.76 2.03
N ARG A 319 25.92 -1.69 1.49
CA ARG A 319 27.19 -1.11 2.01
C ARG A 319 27.03 -0.61 3.44
N GLN A 320 25.94 0.08 3.75
CA GLN A 320 25.67 0.54 5.12
C GLN A 320 25.47 -0.62 6.08
N LEU A 321 24.79 -1.68 5.66
CA LEU A 321 24.62 -2.90 6.46
C LEU A 321 25.97 -3.55 6.76
N ALA A 322 26.85 -3.65 5.76
CA ALA A 322 28.21 -4.17 5.94
C ALA A 322 29.03 -3.32 6.93
N ILE A 323 28.90 -1.98 6.88
CA ILE A 323 29.54 -1.07 7.84
C ILE A 323 28.98 -1.27 9.25
N LYS A 324 27.64 -1.33 9.41
CA LYS A 324 26.98 -1.55 10.71
C LYS A 324 27.35 -2.90 11.34
N ARG A 325 27.64 -3.89 10.51
CA ARG A 325 28.06 -5.24 10.94
C ARG A 325 29.57 -5.44 10.92
N SER A 326 30.37 -4.37 10.83
CA SER A 326 31.83 -4.47 10.89
C SER A 326 32.26 -5.09 12.23
N GLY A 327 32.60 -6.39 12.20
CA GLY A 327 32.92 -7.20 13.38
C GLY A 327 31.99 -8.39 13.67
N GLY A 328 30.91 -8.59 12.88
CA GLY A 328 30.02 -9.75 12.99
C GLY A 328 29.57 -10.30 11.64
N GLU A 329 29.01 -11.51 11.63
CA GLU A 329 28.42 -12.10 10.43
C GLU A 329 27.08 -11.45 10.08
N ILE A 330 26.86 -11.18 8.80
CA ILE A 330 25.57 -10.74 8.27
C ILE A 330 24.66 -11.97 8.18
N CYS A 331 23.54 -11.95 8.90
CA CYS A 331 22.58 -13.04 8.91
C CYS A 331 21.63 -12.94 7.70
N ALA A 332 21.61 -13.99 6.85
CA ALA A 332 20.71 -14.07 5.70
C ALA A 332 19.22 -13.83 6.06
N ALA A 333 18.75 -14.41 7.17
CA ALA A 333 17.33 -14.36 7.55
C ALA A 333 16.91 -13.07 8.26
N HIS A 334 17.80 -12.46 9.06
CA HIS A 334 17.46 -11.32 9.92
C HIS A 334 18.00 -9.98 9.42
N ASP A 335 19.12 -9.99 8.70
CA ASP A 335 19.72 -8.76 8.15
C ASP A 335 19.34 -8.57 6.68
N LEU A 336 19.54 -9.61 5.84
CA LEU A 336 19.35 -9.49 4.40
C LEU A 336 17.89 -9.65 3.94
N SER A 337 17.18 -10.67 4.44
CA SER A 337 15.80 -10.93 3.99
C SER A 337 14.88 -9.72 4.15
N PRO A 338 14.84 -9.01 5.30
CA PRO A 338 13.96 -7.85 5.44
C PRO A 338 14.27 -6.74 4.42
N LEU A 339 15.55 -6.48 4.16
CA LEU A 339 15.98 -5.51 3.16
C LEU A 339 15.50 -5.91 1.76
N TYR A 340 15.72 -7.16 1.36
CA TYR A 340 15.31 -7.64 0.05
C TYR A 340 13.80 -7.75 -0.11
N GLU A 341 13.05 -8.11 0.93
CA GLU A 341 11.58 -8.11 0.91
C GLU A 341 11.04 -6.70 0.60
N ALA A 342 11.58 -5.69 1.28
CA ALA A 342 11.21 -4.29 1.07
C ALA A 342 11.57 -3.80 -0.34
N VAL A 343 12.75 -4.17 -0.85
CA VAL A 343 13.22 -3.71 -2.17
C VAL A 343 12.54 -4.44 -3.32
N LEU A 344 12.31 -5.75 -3.20
CA LEU A 344 11.69 -6.57 -4.24
C LEU A 344 10.15 -6.57 -4.18
N GLY A 345 9.56 -6.01 -3.12
CA GLY A 345 8.11 -6.00 -2.93
C GLY A 345 7.52 -7.39 -2.65
N VAL A 346 8.31 -8.28 -2.06
CA VAL A 346 7.90 -9.65 -1.73
C VAL A 346 7.48 -9.70 -0.27
N GLN A 347 6.26 -10.19 0.00
CA GLN A 347 5.75 -10.36 1.36
C GLN A 347 5.95 -11.80 1.81
N TRP A 348 6.89 -12.04 2.73
CA TRP A 348 7.19 -13.39 3.22
C TRP A 348 5.95 -14.16 3.69
N ASP A 349 5.04 -13.50 4.41
CA ASP A 349 3.83 -14.13 4.94
C ASP A 349 2.93 -14.75 3.86
N LYS A 350 2.97 -14.22 2.64
CA LYS A 350 2.22 -14.77 1.49
C LYS A 350 2.98 -15.89 0.76
N VAL A 351 4.30 -15.92 0.91
CA VAL A 351 5.18 -16.87 0.21
C VAL A 351 5.42 -18.13 1.04
N LYS A 352 5.48 -18.03 2.37
CA LYS A 352 5.73 -19.16 3.28
C LYS A 352 4.71 -20.30 3.13
N GLU A 353 3.45 -19.98 2.80
CA GLU A 353 2.38 -20.97 2.59
C GLU A 353 2.49 -21.70 1.24
N LYS A 354 3.22 -21.15 0.26
CA LYS A 354 3.41 -21.73 -1.08
C LYS A 354 4.71 -22.53 -1.24
N GLY A 355 5.50 -22.66 -0.16
CA GLY A 355 6.88 -23.16 -0.20
C GLY A 355 7.08 -24.58 -0.75
N THR A 356 6.03 -25.40 -0.83
CA THR A 356 6.10 -26.76 -1.41
C THR A 356 6.00 -26.77 -2.94
N ALA A 357 5.26 -25.85 -3.57
CA ALA A 357 5.02 -25.85 -5.02
C ALA A 357 6.13 -25.11 -5.82
N LEU A 358 6.83 -24.18 -5.17
CA LEU A 358 7.88 -23.36 -5.79
C LEU A 358 9.19 -24.13 -6.06
N HIS A 359 9.48 -25.19 -5.29
CA HIS A 359 10.68 -26.01 -5.44
C HIS A 359 10.67 -26.86 -6.73
N ASP A 360 9.48 -27.26 -7.21
CA ASP A 360 9.33 -28.00 -8.47
C ASP A 360 9.60 -27.11 -9.68
N GLN A 361 9.32 -25.80 -9.57
CA GLN A 361 9.55 -24.83 -10.65
C GLN A 361 11.05 -24.55 -10.86
N MET A 362 11.87 -24.42 -9.80
CA MET A 362 13.33 -24.22 -9.97
C MET A 362 14.03 -25.43 -10.57
N SER A 363 13.56 -26.64 -10.30
CA SER A 363 14.11 -27.87 -10.89
C SER A 363 13.96 -27.90 -12.42
N SER A 364 12.99 -27.16 -12.96
CA SER A 364 12.75 -26.99 -14.40
C SER A 364 13.54 -25.84 -15.05
N LEU A 365 14.11 -24.93 -14.25
CA LEU A 365 14.85 -23.75 -14.71
C LEU A 365 16.36 -23.98 -14.89
N ASN A 366 16.88 -25.16 -14.54
CA ASN A 366 18.26 -25.55 -14.84
C ASN A 366 18.43 -25.81 -16.35
N LEU A 367 18.72 -24.73 -17.09
CA LEU A 367 18.93 -24.71 -18.54
C LEU A 367 20.34 -25.21 -18.95
N ASP A 368 20.89 -26.21 -18.24
CA ASP A 368 22.14 -26.89 -18.61
C ASP A 368 22.01 -28.42 -18.73
N SER A 369 20.80 -28.99 -18.61
CA SER A 369 20.59 -30.44 -18.79
C SER A 369 19.92 -30.87 -20.11
N GLN A 370 19.70 -29.94 -21.05
CA GLN A 370 19.09 -30.28 -22.35
C GLN A 370 20.01 -31.10 -23.28
N THR A 371 21.30 -31.25 -22.96
CA THR A 371 22.20 -32.16 -23.70
C THR A 371 22.10 -33.62 -23.22
N SER A 372 21.55 -33.87 -22.03
CA SER A 372 21.48 -35.22 -21.44
C SER A 372 20.21 -35.97 -21.83
N LYS A 373 19.06 -35.27 -21.96
CA LYS A 373 17.77 -35.89 -22.35
C LYS A 373 17.77 -36.33 -23.81
N THR A 374 18.43 -35.60 -24.71
CA THR A 374 18.54 -35.97 -26.12
C THR A 374 19.40 -37.22 -26.31
N LYS A 375 20.47 -37.41 -25.52
CA LYS A 375 21.27 -38.64 -25.52
C LYS A 375 20.52 -39.85 -24.93
N GLN A 376 19.65 -39.65 -23.93
CA GLN A 376 18.83 -40.74 -23.38
C GLN A 376 17.68 -41.17 -24.30
N ILE A 377 17.07 -40.23 -25.04
CA ILE A 377 16.00 -40.54 -26.00
C ILE A 377 16.56 -41.28 -27.23
N VAL A 378 17.75 -40.92 -27.70
CA VAL A 378 18.44 -41.67 -28.79
C VAL A 378 18.84 -43.08 -28.34
N LYS A 379 19.25 -43.27 -27.07
CA LYS A 379 19.57 -44.61 -26.53
C LYS A 379 18.33 -45.48 -26.31
N LYS A 380 17.19 -44.91 -25.91
CA LYS A 380 15.90 -45.63 -25.77
C LYS A 380 15.23 -45.92 -27.12
N GLY A 381 15.35 -45.02 -28.09
CA GLY A 381 14.86 -45.24 -29.47
C GLY A 381 15.58 -46.41 -30.16
N SER A 382 16.90 -46.52 -30.00
CA SER A 382 17.71 -47.60 -30.58
C SER A 382 17.40 -48.98 -29.98
N GLN A 383 17.02 -49.05 -28.69
CA GLN A 383 16.61 -50.30 -28.04
C GLN A 383 15.20 -50.76 -28.45
N ILE A 384 14.29 -49.83 -28.77
CA ILE A 384 12.93 -50.14 -29.22
C ILE A 384 12.96 -50.60 -30.69
N PHE A 385 13.79 -49.97 -31.53
CA PHE A 385 13.92 -50.35 -32.95
C PHE A 385 14.49 -51.76 -33.15
N ASN A 386 15.49 -52.16 -32.35
CA ASN A 386 16.06 -53.52 -32.42
C ASN A 386 15.14 -54.61 -31.87
N LYS A 387 14.20 -54.27 -30.98
CA LYS A 387 13.21 -55.22 -30.42
C LYS A 387 11.99 -55.42 -31.32
N ALA A 388 11.70 -54.45 -32.20
CA ALA A 388 10.56 -54.50 -33.13
C ALA A 388 10.86 -55.28 -34.42
N PHE A 389 12.12 -55.36 -34.86
CA PHE A 389 12.50 -55.97 -36.16
C PHE A 389 13.20 -57.33 -36.07
N ASN A 390 13.41 -57.90 -34.87
CA ASN A 390 13.96 -59.24 -34.72
C ASN A 390 13.02 -60.16 -33.94
N ARG A 391 11.93 -60.56 -34.60
CA ARG A 391 11.07 -61.68 -34.20
C ARG A 391 10.99 -62.67 -35.37
N LYS A 392 12.05 -63.46 -35.56
CA LYS A 392 11.94 -64.74 -36.27
C LYS A 392 11.49 -65.78 -35.25
N GLY A 393 10.30 -66.33 -35.48
CA GLY A 393 9.70 -67.39 -34.68
C GLY A 393 10.56 -68.65 -34.68
N GLY A 394 10.71 -69.24 -33.50
CA GLY A 394 11.19 -70.59 -33.33
C GLY A 394 10.02 -71.57 -33.24
N GLY A 395 10.21 -72.76 -33.81
CA GLY A 395 9.32 -73.90 -33.61
C GLY A 395 9.62 -75.04 -34.58
N GLY A 396 10.52 -75.95 -34.22
CA GLY A 396 10.76 -77.17 -35.01
C GLY A 396 11.82 -78.10 -34.43
N ARG A 397 11.37 -79.13 -33.70
CA ARG A 397 12.12 -80.28 -33.17
C ARG A 397 13.03 -80.98 -34.20
N GLY A 398 14.17 -81.50 -33.76
CA GLY A 398 14.92 -82.52 -34.49
C GLY A 398 16.17 -83.03 -33.75
N LYS A 399 16.24 -84.34 -33.53
CA LYS A 399 17.29 -85.13 -32.86
C LYS A 399 18.70 -84.97 -33.45
N GLY A 400 19.70 -85.19 -32.60
CA GLY A 400 20.79 -86.14 -32.90
C GLY A 400 22.22 -85.59 -32.97
N GLY A 401 23.09 -86.14 -32.10
CA GLY A 401 24.43 -86.57 -32.49
C GLY A 401 25.62 -85.63 -32.28
N GLY A 402 26.42 -85.95 -31.24
CA GLY A 402 27.87 -86.14 -31.35
C GLY A 402 28.81 -84.94 -31.43
N GLY A 403 29.89 -85.00 -30.64
CA GLY A 403 31.22 -84.50 -31.06
C GLY A 403 31.86 -83.37 -30.27
N SER A 404 32.72 -83.75 -29.33
CA SER A 404 34.12 -83.28 -29.13
C SER A 404 34.51 -81.79 -29.19
N GLY A 405 35.33 -81.39 -28.20
CA GLY A 405 36.38 -80.35 -28.36
C GLY A 405 36.24 -79.17 -27.39
N SER A 406 36.95 -79.21 -26.25
CA SER A 406 38.21 -78.46 -25.98
C SER A 406 37.98 -76.98 -25.61
N ARG A 407 38.28 -76.59 -24.34
CA ARG A 407 39.44 -75.75 -23.92
C ARG A 407 39.41 -74.35 -24.58
N SER A 408 39.52 -73.22 -23.90
CA SER A 408 40.27 -72.88 -22.67
C SER A 408 39.99 -71.41 -22.31
N THR A 409 40.24 -71.04 -21.03
CA THR A 409 40.92 -69.83 -20.49
C THR A 409 41.03 -68.59 -21.40
N GLU A 410 40.99 -67.34 -20.95
CA GLU A 410 41.41 -66.70 -19.70
C GLU A 410 41.07 -65.18 -19.78
N ALA A 411 41.14 -64.52 -18.62
CA ALA A 411 41.55 -63.13 -18.32
C ALA A 411 41.52 -62.07 -19.45
N TRP A 412 41.06 -60.83 -19.22
CA TRP A 412 41.35 -59.89 -18.12
C TRP A 412 40.16 -58.97 -17.81
#